data_AF-A0A7V8CBN5-F1
#
_entry.id   AF-A0A7V8CBN5-F1
#
_cell.length_a   1.000
_cell.length_b   1.000
_cell.length_c   1.000
_cell.angle_alpha   90.00
_cell.angle_beta   90.00
_cell.angle_gamma   90.00
#
_symmetry.space_group_name_H-M   'P 1'
#
loop_
_entity.id
_entity.type
_entity.pdbx_description
1 polymer ?
#
loop_
_entity_poly.entity_id
_entity_poly.type
_entity_poly.pdbx_seq_one_letter_code
_entity_poly.pdbx_strand_id
1 'polypeptide(L)'
;MKKNTRVVGEASYRPWPEMNHAARTLRRAAREQGAAKLHVVTGALVLTALAVEAFCQTLGPGLFPDRWTDGARPLANKAVLRKLELIGREVGVQVDYREEPWIHVNALFEARALLLAPRAAAQLVDEVLAVDEDADPHFDAHAAVQRHFRPLHNLIELEKVAGEINKGLLNIWDAAGGEEAILNVTANTGWTVQSVE
;
A
#
# COMPACT_ATOMS: atom_id res chain seq x y z
N MET A 1 -3.44 40.42 0.41
CA MET A 1 -2.15 40.69 -0.28
C MET A 1 -1.30 39.43 -0.16
N LYS A 2 -0.75 38.88 -1.26
CA LYS A 2 0.10 37.67 -1.23
C LYS A 2 1.57 38.11 -1.26
N LYS A 3 2.43 37.47 -0.45
CA LYS A 3 3.88 37.73 -0.40
C LYS A 3 4.62 36.75 -1.31
N ASN A 4 5.57 37.24 -2.09
CA ASN A 4 6.43 36.40 -2.91
C ASN A 4 7.54 35.79 -2.04
N THR A 5 7.73 34.49 -2.18
CA THR A 5 8.72 33.72 -1.41
C THR A 5 9.49 32.84 -2.38
N ARG A 6 10.82 32.91 -2.34
CA ARG A 6 11.72 32.05 -3.10
C ARG A 6 12.06 30.84 -2.23
N VAL A 7 11.85 29.66 -2.78
CA VAL A 7 12.21 28.40 -2.15
C VAL A 7 13.30 27.76 -3.00
N VAL A 8 14.43 27.40 -2.38
CA VAL A 8 15.55 26.69 -3.04
C VAL A 8 15.83 25.44 -2.21
N GLY A 9 15.86 24.27 -2.83
CA GLY A 9 16.02 23.01 -2.12
C GLY A 9 16.31 21.84 -3.02
N GLU A 10 16.60 20.71 -2.40
CA GLU A 10 16.80 19.41 -3.05
C GLU A 10 15.74 18.44 -2.53
N ALA A 11 15.11 17.72 -3.45
CA ALA A 11 14.07 16.74 -3.15
C ALA A 11 14.53 15.36 -3.61
N SER A 12 14.65 14.42 -2.68
CA SER A 12 14.86 13.01 -3.01
C SER A 12 13.51 12.32 -3.06
N TYR A 13 13.00 12.04 -4.27
CA TYR A 13 11.72 11.37 -4.41
C TYR A 13 11.83 9.90 -3.99
N ARG A 14 11.22 9.56 -2.86
CA ARG A 14 11.08 8.19 -2.37
C ARG A 14 9.60 7.78 -2.50
N PRO A 15 9.24 6.86 -3.41
CA PRO A 15 7.83 6.58 -3.68
C PRO A 15 7.12 5.84 -2.54
N TRP A 16 7.85 5.06 -1.72
CA TRP A 16 7.22 4.27 -0.66
C TRP A 16 6.54 5.11 0.42
N PRO A 17 7.21 6.10 1.06
CA PRO A 17 6.57 6.97 2.05
C PRO A 17 5.28 7.62 1.55
N GLU A 18 5.29 8.11 0.32
CA GLU A 18 4.13 8.78 -0.27
C GLU A 18 2.95 7.81 -0.47
N MET A 19 3.18 6.66 -1.10
CA MET A 19 2.14 5.67 -1.34
C MET A 19 1.60 5.09 -0.01
N ASN A 20 2.48 4.83 0.95
CA ASN A 20 2.08 4.36 2.28
C ASN A 20 1.24 5.40 3.02
N HIS A 21 1.64 6.67 2.96
CA HIS A 21 0.88 7.78 3.56
C HIS A 21 -0.50 7.91 2.91
N ALA A 22 -0.58 7.93 1.58
CA ALA A 22 -1.83 8.04 0.85
C ALA A 22 -2.78 6.88 1.19
N ALA A 23 -2.27 5.64 1.23
CA ALA A 23 -3.05 4.47 1.64
C ALA A 23 -3.60 4.61 3.07
N ARG A 24 -2.78 5.08 4.02
CA ARG A 24 -3.20 5.34 5.42
C ARG A 24 -4.28 6.41 5.50
N THR A 25 -4.14 7.50 4.75
CA THR A 25 -5.10 8.61 4.74
C THR A 25 -6.44 8.16 4.16
N LEU A 26 -6.47 7.34 3.11
CA LEU A 26 -7.72 6.76 2.59
C LEU A 26 -8.39 5.83 3.61
N ARG A 27 -7.64 4.97 4.31
CA ARG A 27 -8.21 4.13 5.38
C ARG A 27 -8.85 4.98 6.48
N ARG A 28 -8.19 6.06 6.89
CA ARG A 28 -8.74 7.01 7.86
C ARG A 28 -10.02 7.67 7.33
N ALA A 29 -10.01 8.19 6.10
CA ALA A 29 -11.19 8.79 5.49
C ALA A 29 -12.36 7.79 5.37
N ALA A 30 -12.08 6.51 5.08
CA ALA A 30 -13.09 5.46 5.03
C ALA A 30 -13.76 5.21 6.39
N ARG A 31 -13.09 5.48 7.52
CA ARG A 31 -13.73 5.42 8.85
C ARG A 31 -14.79 6.50 9.03
N GLU A 32 -14.58 7.66 8.41
CA GLU A 32 -15.42 8.85 8.58
C GLU A 32 -16.67 8.82 7.66
N GLN A 33 -16.66 8.02 6.58
CA GLN A 33 -17.69 8.05 5.52
C GLN A 33 -18.83 7.00 5.61
N GLY A 34 -18.92 6.19 6.68
CA GLY A 34 -20.06 5.28 6.87
C GLY A 34 -20.29 4.29 5.72
N ALA A 35 -21.52 4.17 5.20
CA ALA A 35 -21.91 3.21 4.16
C ALA A 35 -21.32 3.52 2.77
N ALA A 36 -21.02 4.78 2.45
CA ALA A 36 -20.47 5.20 1.15
C ALA A 36 -18.96 4.91 0.97
N LYS A 37 -18.31 4.30 1.98
CA LYS A 37 -16.84 4.15 2.05
C LYS A 37 -16.21 3.15 1.07
N LEU A 38 -16.99 2.32 0.36
CA LEU A 38 -16.46 1.17 -0.38
C LEU A 38 -15.41 1.55 -1.46
N HIS A 39 -15.67 2.63 -2.19
CA HIS A 39 -14.72 3.15 -3.19
C HIS A 39 -13.42 3.65 -2.54
N VAL A 40 -13.52 4.27 -1.36
CA VAL A 40 -12.36 4.72 -0.56
C VAL A 40 -11.55 3.52 -0.07
N VAL A 41 -12.22 2.46 0.41
CA VAL A 41 -11.54 1.22 0.84
C VAL A 41 -10.85 0.53 -0.34
N THR A 42 -11.49 0.51 -1.52
CA THR A 42 -10.89 -0.03 -2.75
C THR A 42 -9.64 0.76 -3.14
N GLY A 43 -9.71 2.10 -3.10
CA GLY A 43 -8.54 2.96 -3.31
C GLY A 43 -7.43 2.70 -2.29
N ALA A 44 -7.79 2.55 -1.02
CA ALA A 44 -6.84 2.22 0.05
C ALA A 44 -6.16 0.86 -0.18
N LEU A 45 -6.88 -0.15 -0.64
CA LEU A 45 -6.34 -1.47 -0.97
C LEU A 45 -5.32 -1.37 -2.12
N VAL A 46 -5.69 -0.69 -3.21
CA VAL A 46 -4.81 -0.52 -4.38
C VAL A 46 -3.54 0.24 -3.99
N LEU A 47 -3.66 1.34 -3.23
CA LEU A 47 -2.50 2.09 -2.75
C LEU A 47 -1.64 1.32 -1.77
N THR A 48 -2.22 0.43 -0.96
CA THR A 48 -1.43 -0.44 -0.06
C THR A 48 -0.59 -1.42 -0.88
N ALA A 49 -1.15 -2.03 -1.93
CA ALA A 49 -0.38 -2.90 -2.83
C ALA A 49 0.72 -2.13 -3.58
N LEU A 50 0.41 -0.92 -4.05
CA LEU A 50 1.40 -0.04 -4.68
C LEU A 50 2.48 0.41 -3.69
N ALA A 51 2.16 0.60 -2.41
CA ALA A 51 3.16 0.92 -1.39
C ALA A 51 4.19 -0.20 -1.22
N VAL A 52 3.81 -1.48 -1.32
CA VAL A 52 4.75 -2.62 -1.30
C VAL A 52 5.65 -2.60 -2.53
N GLU A 53 5.11 -2.30 -3.70
CA GLU A 53 5.93 -2.16 -4.91
C GLU A 53 6.87 -0.96 -4.81
N ALA A 54 6.37 0.18 -4.35
CA ALA A 54 7.13 1.40 -4.14
C ALA A 54 8.24 1.20 -3.11
N PHE A 55 8.03 0.35 -2.08
CA PHE A 55 9.08 -0.06 -1.15
C PHE A 55 10.24 -0.71 -1.89
N CYS A 56 9.92 -1.67 -2.76
CA CYS A 56 10.94 -2.33 -3.57
C CYS A 56 11.70 -1.32 -4.46
N GLN A 57 10.99 -0.36 -5.06
CA GLN A 57 11.61 0.69 -5.89
C GLN A 57 12.42 1.70 -5.07
N THR A 58 12.11 1.89 -3.79
CA THR A 58 12.84 2.80 -2.90
C THR A 58 14.15 2.18 -2.45
N LEU A 59 14.12 0.91 -2.03
CA LEU A 59 15.28 0.24 -1.43
C LEU A 59 16.15 -0.50 -2.46
N GLY A 60 15.53 -1.06 -3.48
CA GLY A 60 16.18 -1.89 -4.50
C GLY A 60 17.39 -1.26 -5.21
N PRO A 61 17.33 0.01 -5.67
CA PRO A 61 18.47 0.65 -6.32
C PRO A 61 19.72 0.71 -5.44
N GLY A 62 19.56 0.98 -4.14
CA GLY A 62 20.68 1.07 -3.19
C GLY A 62 21.30 -0.29 -2.87
N LEU A 63 20.47 -1.34 -2.79
CA LEU A 63 20.94 -2.71 -2.53
C LEU A 63 21.53 -3.39 -3.78
N PHE A 64 21.11 -2.98 -4.97
CA PHE A 64 21.46 -3.66 -6.23
C PHE A 64 21.88 -2.70 -7.33
N PRO A 65 22.89 -1.84 -7.11
CA PRO A 65 23.23 -0.74 -8.02
C PRO A 65 23.47 -1.19 -9.46
N ASP A 66 24.19 -2.30 -9.66
CA ASP A 66 24.61 -2.75 -11.01
C ASP A 66 23.56 -3.60 -11.76
N ARG A 67 22.44 -3.94 -11.11
CA ARG A 67 21.45 -4.89 -11.67
C ARG A 67 20.00 -4.47 -11.47
N TRP A 68 19.75 -3.36 -10.80
CA TRP A 68 18.39 -2.89 -10.55
C TRP A 68 17.69 -2.50 -11.85
N THR A 69 18.27 -1.55 -12.59
CA THR A 69 17.78 -1.07 -13.88
C THR A 69 18.52 -1.64 -15.07
N ASP A 70 19.76 -2.11 -14.86
CA ASP A 70 20.67 -2.39 -15.95
C ASP A 70 20.76 -3.90 -16.26
N GLY A 71 21.18 -4.20 -17.51
CA GLY A 71 21.36 -5.56 -18.01
C GLY A 71 20.14 -6.15 -18.73
N ALA A 72 20.29 -7.38 -19.25
CA ALA A 72 19.27 -8.02 -20.09
C ALA A 72 17.99 -8.42 -19.32
N ARG A 73 18.05 -8.53 -18.00
CA ARG A 73 16.92 -8.87 -17.12
C ARG A 73 16.96 -8.07 -15.81
N PRO A 74 16.65 -6.76 -15.85
CA PRO A 74 16.71 -5.88 -14.69
C PRO A 74 15.83 -6.39 -13.54
N LEU A 75 16.29 -6.23 -12.30
CA LEU A 75 15.52 -6.65 -11.13
C LEU A 75 14.24 -5.82 -10.95
N ALA A 76 14.25 -4.54 -11.35
CA ALA A 76 13.10 -3.64 -11.26
C ALA A 76 11.84 -4.17 -11.98
N ASN A 77 12.04 -4.96 -13.05
CA ASN A 77 10.98 -5.52 -13.89
C ASN A 77 10.44 -6.87 -13.40
N LYS A 78 11.02 -7.44 -12.34
CA LYS A 78 10.48 -8.67 -11.75
C LYS A 78 9.16 -8.42 -11.04
N ALA A 79 8.35 -9.47 -10.91
CA ALA A 79 7.14 -9.45 -10.10
C ALA A 79 7.44 -8.96 -8.67
N VAL A 80 6.52 -8.20 -8.08
CA VAL A 80 6.73 -7.53 -6.77
C VAL A 80 7.11 -8.51 -5.67
N LEU A 81 6.43 -9.65 -5.58
CA LEU A 81 6.77 -10.69 -4.61
C LEU A 81 8.23 -11.13 -4.77
N ARG A 82 8.66 -11.41 -6.00
CA ARG A 82 10.03 -11.79 -6.26
C ARG A 82 11.04 -10.68 -5.94
N LYS A 83 10.69 -9.40 -6.16
CA LYS A 83 11.53 -8.27 -5.74
C LYS A 83 11.71 -8.24 -4.23
N LEU A 84 10.61 -8.39 -3.49
CA LEU A 84 10.62 -8.37 -2.03
C LEU A 84 11.43 -9.53 -1.43
N GLU A 85 11.31 -10.75 -1.96
CA GLU A 85 12.15 -11.89 -1.57
C GLU A 85 13.65 -11.64 -1.77
N LEU A 86 14.02 -11.04 -2.91
CA LEU A 86 15.42 -10.74 -3.22
C LEU A 86 15.97 -9.66 -2.29
N ILE A 87 15.19 -8.60 -2.05
CA ILE A 87 15.54 -7.53 -1.12
C ILE A 87 15.71 -8.09 0.29
N GLY A 88 14.73 -8.86 0.79
CA GLY A 88 14.79 -9.45 2.13
C GLY A 88 16.03 -10.31 2.30
N ARG A 89 16.33 -11.19 1.34
CA ARG A 89 17.53 -12.03 1.35
C ARG A 89 18.82 -11.21 1.43
N GLU A 90 18.91 -10.12 0.67
CA GLU A 90 20.10 -9.25 0.65
C GLU A 90 20.38 -8.62 2.02
N VAL A 91 19.33 -8.31 2.78
CA VAL A 91 19.45 -7.70 4.11
C VAL A 91 19.32 -8.70 5.26
N GLY A 92 19.31 -10.02 4.97
CA GLY A 92 19.23 -11.06 5.99
C GLY A 92 17.85 -11.30 6.60
N VAL A 93 16.77 -10.79 5.99
CA VAL A 93 15.38 -11.02 6.41
C VAL A 93 14.72 -12.07 5.52
N GLN A 94 14.25 -13.16 6.12
CA GLN A 94 13.52 -14.20 5.39
C GLN A 94 12.09 -13.74 5.06
N VAL A 95 11.77 -13.68 3.77
CA VAL A 95 10.43 -13.42 3.25
C VAL A 95 9.79 -14.75 2.84
N ASP A 96 8.94 -15.29 3.69
CA ASP A 96 8.16 -16.52 3.43
C ASP A 96 6.67 -16.22 3.43
N TYR A 97 6.05 -16.26 2.25
CA TYR A 97 4.61 -15.98 2.04
C TYR A 97 3.64 -16.99 2.68
N ARG A 98 4.16 -17.99 3.42
CA ARG A 98 3.35 -18.92 4.23
C ARG A 98 3.29 -18.52 5.70
N GLU A 99 4.12 -17.56 6.11
CA GLU A 99 4.26 -17.14 7.50
C GLU A 99 3.93 -15.66 7.68
N GLU A 100 3.59 -15.26 8.89
CA GLU A 100 3.40 -13.86 9.25
C GLU A 100 4.75 -13.12 9.25
N PRO A 101 4.83 -11.86 8.79
CA PRO A 101 3.72 -11.03 8.28
C PRO A 101 3.46 -11.20 6.77
N TRP A 102 4.23 -12.05 6.08
CA TRP A 102 4.29 -12.06 4.62
C TRP A 102 3.10 -12.73 3.94
N ILE A 103 2.41 -13.65 4.64
CA ILE A 103 1.16 -14.27 4.16
C ILE A 103 0.14 -13.23 3.68
N HIS A 104 0.12 -12.07 4.35
CA HIS A 104 -0.75 -10.96 4.02
C HIS A 104 -0.37 -10.24 2.72
N VAL A 105 0.90 -10.22 2.34
CA VAL A 105 1.35 -9.63 1.06
C VAL A 105 0.75 -10.42 -0.11
N ASN A 106 0.76 -11.76 -0.05
CA ASN A 106 0.17 -12.57 -1.10
C ASN A 106 -1.35 -12.32 -1.22
N ALA A 107 -2.07 -12.33 -0.09
CA ALA A 107 -3.50 -12.04 -0.04
C ALA A 107 -3.84 -10.64 -0.61
N LEU A 108 -3.00 -9.64 -0.33
CA LEU A 108 -3.15 -8.28 -0.86
C LEU A 108 -3.03 -8.23 -2.39
N PHE A 109 -2.01 -8.90 -2.95
CA PHE A 109 -1.80 -8.92 -4.40
C PHE A 109 -2.87 -9.75 -5.14
N GLU A 110 -3.36 -10.83 -4.54
CA GLU A 110 -4.51 -11.56 -5.06
C GLU A 110 -5.76 -10.67 -5.07
N ALA A 111 -6.06 -9.98 -3.97
CA ALA A 111 -7.21 -9.08 -3.91
C ALA A 111 -7.13 -7.94 -4.94
N ARG A 112 -5.93 -7.39 -5.18
CA ARG A 112 -5.69 -6.42 -6.26
C ARG A 112 -5.93 -7.05 -7.64
N ALA A 113 -5.45 -8.27 -7.88
CA ALA A 113 -5.63 -8.93 -9.17
C ALA A 113 -7.12 -9.16 -9.50
N LEU A 114 -7.94 -9.45 -8.49
CA LEU A 114 -9.40 -9.60 -8.64
C LEU A 114 -10.13 -8.31 -9.05
N LEU A 115 -9.50 -7.14 -8.87
CA LEU A 115 -10.04 -5.88 -9.38
C LEU A 115 -9.79 -5.69 -10.88
N LEU A 116 -8.74 -6.33 -11.42
CA LEU A 116 -8.29 -6.13 -12.79
C LEU A 116 -8.81 -7.22 -13.74
N ALA A 117 -9.20 -8.38 -13.21
CA ALA A 117 -9.71 -9.48 -13.99
C ALA A 117 -10.99 -10.07 -13.34
N PRO A 118 -12.07 -10.28 -14.12
CA PRO A 118 -13.27 -10.93 -13.61
C PRO A 118 -12.98 -12.39 -13.22
N ARG A 119 -13.64 -12.90 -12.17
CA ARG A 119 -13.66 -14.34 -11.88
C ARG A 119 -14.68 -15.04 -12.78
N ALA A 120 -14.33 -16.25 -13.23
CA ALA A 120 -15.11 -16.99 -14.22
C ALA A 120 -16.37 -17.69 -13.68
N ALA A 121 -16.57 -17.77 -12.36
CA ALA A 121 -17.72 -18.48 -11.77
C ALA A 121 -18.59 -17.57 -10.92
N ALA A 122 -19.90 -17.54 -11.21
CA ALA A 122 -20.90 -16.97 -10.32
C ALA A 122 -20.91 -17.75 -9.00
N GLN A 123 -21.00 -17.04 -7.88
CA GLN A 123 -21.05 -17.64 -6.55
C GLN A 123 -22.40 -17.29 -5.91
N LEU A 124 -23.10 -18.29 -5.38
CA LEU A 124 -24.37 -18.11 -4.69
C LEU A 124 -24.11 -17.45 -3.33
N VAL A 125 -24.89 -16.42 -2.99
CA VAL A 125 -24.94 -15.82 -1.65
C VAL A 125 -26.36 -15.96 -1.15
N ASP A 126 -26.50 -16.55 0.05
CA ASP A 126 -27.76 -16.67 0.78
C ASP A 126 -27.50 -16.18 2.21
N GLU A 127 -27.81 -14.91 2.48
CA GLU A 127 -27.53 -14.23 3.75
C GLU A 127 -28.73 -13.34 4.14
N VAL A 128 -29.13 -13.40 5.41
CA VAL A 128 -30.16 -12.52 5.97
C VAL A 128 -29.49 -11.27 6.55
N LEU A 129 -29.87 -10.10 6.06
CA LEU A 129 -29.27 -8.82 6.44
C LEU A 129 -30.22 -8.03 7.33
N ALA A 130 -29.69 -7.48 8.41
CA ALA A 130 -30.36 -6.44 9.18
C ALA A 130 -30.07 -5.09 8.50
N VAL A 131 -31.14 -4.45 8.02
CA VAL A 131 -31.08 -3.15 7.32
C VAL A 131 -32.01 -2.20 8.08
N ASP A 132 -31.57 -0.97 8.30
CA ASP A 132 -32.42 0.07 8.90
C ASP A 132 -33.64 0.34 8.01
N GLU A 133 -34.79 0.65 8.60
CA GLU A 133 -36.08 0.77 7.89
C GLU A 133 -36.04 1.81 6.75
N ASP A 134 -35.25 2.87 6.91
CA ASP A 134 -35.08 3.96 5.95
C ASP A 134 -33.85 3.82 5.02
N ALA A 135 -33.03 2.76 5.19
CA ALA A 135 -31.83 2.55 4.37
C ALA A 135 -32.13 1.72 3.12
N ASP A 136 -31.39 1.97 2.04
CA ASP A 136 -31.48 1.15 0.83
C ASP A 136 -30.72 -0.18 1.04
N PRO A 137 -31.43 -1.34 1.09
CA PRO A 137 -30.82 -2.65 1.38
C PRO A 137 -29.81 -3.10 0.32
N HIS A 138 -29.81 -2.50 -0.88
CA HIS A 138 -28.85 -2.86 -1.91
C HIS A 138 -27.41 -2.51 -1.50
N PHE A 139 -27.19 -1.46 -0.72
CA PHE A 139 -25.85 -1.11 -0.24
C PHE A 139 -25.33 -2.13 0.78
N ASP A 140 -26.17 -2.56 1.71
CA ASP A 140 -25.82 -3.58 2.70
C ASP A 140 -25.66 -4.96 2.07
N ALA A 141 -26.50 -5.31 1.10
CA ALA A 141 -26.35 -6.52 0.31
C ALA A 141 -25.05 -6.53 -0.49
N HIS A 142 -24.72 -5.40 -1.13
CA HIS A 142 -23.46 -5.26 -1.84
C HIS A 142 -22.25 -5.38 -0.90
N ALA A 143 -22.32 -4.77 0.29
CA ALA A 143 -21.29 -4.88 1.30
C ALA A 143 -21.14 -6.32 1.82
N ALA A 144 -22.24 -7.04 2.06
CA ALA A 144 -22.24 -8.43 2.52
C ALA A 144 -21.60 -9.38 1.50
N VAL A 145 -22.03 -9.28 0.23
CA VAL A 145 -21.44 -10.00 -0.91
C VAL A 145 -19.94 -9.73 -1.00
N GLN A 146 -19.51 -8.48 -0.86
CA GLN A 146 -18.09 -8.14 -0.87
C GLN A 146 -17.32 -8.73 0.31
N ARG A 147 -17.88 -8.77 1.53
CA ARG A 147 -17.19 -9.40 2.68
C ARG A 147 -16.87 -10.87 2.42
N HIS A 148 -17.79 -11.59 1.79
CA HIS A 148 -17.61 -13.01 1.46
C HIS A 148 -16.57 -13.24 0.35
N PHE A 149 -16.61 -12.42 -0.71
CA PHE A 149 -15.82 -12.69 -1.92
C PHE A 149 -14.53 -11.88 -2.03
N ARG A 150 -14.46 -10.78 -1.29
CA ARG A 150 -13.38 -9.79 -1.34
C ARG A 150 -13.06 -9.33 0.09
N PRO A 151 -12.55 -10.22 0.97
CA PRO A 151 -12.40 -9.94 2.39
C PRO A 151 -11.57 -8.69 2.69
N LEU A 152 -10.57 -8.36 1.86
CA LEU A 152 -9.77 -7.13 2.01
C LEU A 152 -10.47 -5.83 1.57
N HIS A 153 -11.70 -5.90 1.06
CA HIS A 153 -12.56 -4.71 0.89
C HIS A 153 -13.34 -4.37 2.18
N ASN A 154 -13.15 -5.17 3.24
CA ASN A 154 -13.49 -4.78 4.59
C ASN A 154 -12.37 -3.92 5.17
N LEU A 155 -12.71 -2.73 5.67
CA LEU A 155 -11.74 -1.78 6.22
C LEU A 155 -10.94 -2.35 7.41
N ILE A 156 -11.59 -3.09 8.30
CA ILE A 156 -10.95 -3.66 9.50
C ILE A 156 -9.88 -4.68 9.09
N GLU A 157 -10.23 -5.58 8.18
CA GLU A 157 -9.29 -6.58 7.66
C GLU A 157 -8.16 -5.94 6.87
N LEU A 158 -8.47 -4.93 6.04
CA LEU A 158 -7.45 -4.19 5.29
C LEU A 158 -6.47 -3.46 6.22
N GLU A 159 -6.96 -2.86 7.30
CA GLU A 159 -6.13 -2.18 8.30
C GLU A 159 -5.20 -3.15 9.03
N LYS A 160 -5.72 -4.31 9.42
CA LYS A 160 -4.92 -5.38 10.02
C LYS A 160 -3.81 -5.84 9.07
N VAL A 161 -4.17 -6.20 7.84
CA VAL A 161 -3.24 -6.63 6.80
C VAL A 161 -2.20 -5.56 6.49
N ALA A 162 -2.62 -4.31 6.32
CA ALA A 162 -1.69 -3.21 6.07
C ALA A 162 -0.73 -2.99 7.26
N GLY A 163 -1.20 -3.17 8.49
CA GLY A 163 -0.38 -3.10 9.69
C GLY A 163 0.73 -4.14 9.71
N GLU A 164 0.38 -5.41 9.50
CA GLU A 164 1.37 -6.50 9.48
C GLU A 164 2.36 -6.37 8.32
N ILE A 165 1.88 -6.05 7.11
CA ILE A 165 2.77 -5.79 5.97
C ILE A 165 3.74 -4.66 6.31
N ASN A 166 3.26 -3.56 6.89
CA ASN A 166 4.12 -2.43 7.23
C ASN A 166 5.16 -2.79 8.30
N LYS A 167 4.84 -3.68 9.26
CA LYS A 167 5.85 -4.22 10.20
C LYS A 167 6.93 -5.01 9.46
N GLY A 168 6.55 -5.88 8.52
CA GLY A 168 7.50 -6.65 7.71
C GLY A 168 8.40 -5.75 6.87
N LEU A 169 7.82 -4.76 6.19
CA LEU A 169 8.59 -3.81 5.38
C LEU A 169 9.55 -2.96 6.23
N LEU A 170 9.11 -2.49 7.40
CA LEU A 170 9.98 -1.77 8.33
C LEU A 170 11.12 -2.64 8.86
N ASN A 171 10.87 -3.92 9.15
CA ASN A 171 11.95 -4.83 9.53
C ASN A 171 13.01 -4.98 8.44
N ILE A 172 12.62 -5.09 7.16
CA ILE A 172 13.57 -5.08 6.04
C ILE A 172 14.29 -3.72 5.95
N TRP A 173 13.57 -2.61 6.11
CA TRP A 173 14.15 -1.27 6.07
C TRP A 173 15.23 -1.07 7.13
N ASP A 174 14.94 -1.46 8.37
CA ASP A 174 15.86 -1.34 9.51
C ASP A 174 17.08 -2.25 9.30
N ALA A 175 16.87 -3.48 8.82
CA ALA A 175 17.95 -4.40 8.47
C ALA A 175 18.85 -3.88 7.33
N ALA A 176 18.31 -3.05 6.45
CA ALA A 176 19.07 -2.36 5.39
C ALA A 176 19.84 -1.14 5.89
N GLY A 177 19.76 -0.79 7.18
CA GLY A 177 20.36 0.42 7.74
C GLY A 177 19.62 1.70 7.34
N GLY A 178 18.32 1.58 7.04
CA GLY A 178 17.49 2.71 6.62
C GLY A 178 17.26 3.73 7.74
N GLU A 179 16.94 4.96 7.36
CA GLU A 179 16.68 6.07 8.30
C GLU A 179 15.36 5.88 9.05
N GLU A 180 15.35 6.18 10.36
CA GLU A 180 14.18 6.03 11.25
C GLU A 180 12.96 6.85 10.79
N ALA A 181 13.20 7.98 10.11
CA ALA A 181 12.17 8.91 9.67
C ALA A 181 11.62 8.67 8.25
N ILE A 182 11.92 7.54 7.61
CA ILE A 182 11.57 7.30 6.19
C ILE A 182 10.10 7.56 5.87
N LEU A 183 9.18 7.18 6.76
CA LEU A 183 7.73 7.34 6.56
C LEU A 183 7.24 8.78 6.76
N ASN A 184 8.10 9.70 7.19
CA ASN A 184 7.80 11.12 7.21
C ASN A 184 7.96 11.71 5.80
N VAL A 185 6.85 11.80 5.06
CA VAL A 185 6.83 12.28 3.67
C VAL A 185 7.47 13.67 3.52
N THR A 186 7.36 14.54 4.53
CA THR A 186 7.94 15.89 4.50
C THR A 186 9.44 15.94 4.84
N ALA A 187 9.99 14.88 5.44
CA ALA A 187 11.42 14.79 5.78
C ALA A 187 12.31 14.46 4.57
N ASN A 188 11.73 13.97 3.46
CA ASN A 188 12.50 13.61 2.25
C ASN A 188 12.85 14.83 1.36
N THR A 189 12.57 16.04 1.83
CA THR A 189 12.82 17.29 1.10
C THR A 189 13.54 18.31 1.97
N GLY A 190 14.70 18.78 1.52
CA GLY A 190 15.44 19.86 2.18
C GLY A 190 15.13 21.19 1.49
N TRP A 191 14.59 22.16 2.24
CA TRP A 191 14.23 23.49 1.69
C TRP A 191 14.92 24.62 2.43
N THR A 192 15.36 25.63 1.68
CA THR A 192 15.70 26.95 2.18
C THR A 192 14.66 27.95 1.65
N VAL A 193 14.00 28.65 2.56
CA VAL A 193 12.92 29.60 2.24
C VAL A 193 13.45 31.03 2.45
N GLN A 194 13.45 31.82 1.38
CA GLN A 194 13.87 33.23 1.40
C GLN A 194 12.69 34.12 1.00
N SER A 195 12.44 35.16 1.78
CA SER A 195 11.47 36.19 1.39
C SER A 195 12.02 36.99 0.21
N VAL A 196 11.20 37.24 -0.80
CA VAL A 196 11.55 38.14 -1.90
C VAL A 196 10.68 39.37 -1.75
N GLU A 197 11.31 40.54 -1.65
CA GLU A 197 10.61 41.84 -1.65
C GLU A 197 9.92 42.12 -2.99
#